data_AF-A0AB73QKT4-F1
#
_entry.id   AF-A0AB73QKT4-F1
#
_cell.length_a   1.000
_cell.length_b   1.000
_cell.length_c   1.000
_cell.angle_alpha   90.00
_cell.angle_beta   90.00
_cell.angle_gamma   90.00
#
_symmetry.space_group_name_H-M   'P 1'
#
loop_
_entity.id
_entity.type
_entity.pdbx_description
1 polymer ?
#
loop_
_entity_poly.entity_id
_entity_poly.type
_entity_poly.pdbx_seq_one_letter_code
_entity_poly.pdbx_strand_id
1 'polypeptide(L)'
;MSLIINVRKLKLRHAVLFALIVLLTAWYAATPSVVIHYPKEATDELRLVWDTQHQIHRERMLPGEASSDVGHLFPDEDFFMVFFWGPIKGHMRCIDITPKRWATLDIYLTESGRVDINKTSPAIIERLKKCEGEPDPFRH
;
A
#
# COMPACT_ATOMS: atom_id res chain seq x y z
N MET A 1 12.60 18.63 49.84
CA MET A 1 13.00 19.20 48.52
C MET A 1 13.31 18.12 47.48
N SER A 2 14.06 17.06 47.80
CA SER A 2 14.43 15.98 46.84
C SER A 2 13.25 15.18 46.24
N LEU A 3 12.20 14.89 47.02
CA LEU A 3 11.06 14.10 46.57
C LEU A 3 10.22 14.81 45.49
N ILE A 4 10.06 16.13 45.60
CA ILE A 4 9.32 16.96 44.63
C ILE A 4 10.05 17.03 43.29
N ILE A 5 11.39 17.12 43.32
CA ILE A 5 12.22 17.14 42.12
C ILE A 5 12.13 15.78 41.40
N ASN A 6 12.09 14.68 42.14
CA ASN A 6 12.00 13.33 41.57
C ASN A 6 10.63 13.07 40.92
N VAL A 7 9.54 13.50 41.56
CA VAL A 7 8.17 13.42 40.99
C VAL A 7 8.03 14.27 39.72
N ARG A 8 8.60 15.49 39.69
CA ARG A 8 8.59 16.34 38.48
C ARG A 8 9.41 15.72 37.34
N LYS A 9 10.59 15.16 37.63
CA LYS A 9 11.40 14.42 36.64
C LYS A 9 10.68 13.18 36.11
N LEU A 10 9.98 12.44 36.97
CA LEU A 10 9.19 11.28 36.56
C LEU A 10 8.04 11.68 35.63
N LYS A 11 7.27 12.72 35.98
CA LYS A 11 6.19 13.25 35.13
C LYS A 11 6.69 13.75 33.78
N LEU A 12 7.84 14.43 33.75
CA LEU A 12 8.46 14.88 32.50
C LEU A 12 8.90 13.70 31.62
N ARG A 13 9.49 12.65 32.20
CA ARG A 13 9.87 11.43 31.46
C ARG A 13 8.66 10.74 30.82
N HIS A 14 7.55 10.63 31.55
CA HIS A 14 6.31 10.04 31.02
C HIS A 14 5.69 10.92 29.94
N ALA A 15 5.71 12.25 30.09
CA ALA A 15 5.22 13.17 29.07
C ALA A 15 6.04 13.09 27.78
N VAL A 16 7.38 12.98 27.89
CA VAL A 16 8.28 12.78 26.74
C VAL A 16 8.02 11.43 26.07
N LEU A 17 7.90 10.35 26.86
CA LEU A 17 7.59 9.02 26.33
C LEU A 17 6.24 9.04 25.58
N PHE A 18 5.22 9.65 26.17
CA PHE A 18 3.91 9.78 25.55
C PHE A 18 3.99 10.58 24.25
N ALA A 19 4.70 11.71 24.23
CA ALA A 19 4.89 12.51 23.01
C ALA A 19 5.59 11.71 21.90
N LEU A 20 6.61 10.91 22.23
CA LEU A 20 7.28 10.02 21.27
C LEU A 20 6.34 8.95 20.72
N ILE A 21 5.52 8.32 21.57
CA ILE A 21 4.52 7.34 21.15
C ILE A 21 3.52 8.00 20.20
N VAL A 22 2.98 9.17 20.57
CA VAL A 22 2.04 9.92 19.72
C VAL A 22 2.65 10.25 18.37
N LEU A 23 3.90 10.71 18.34
CA LEU A 23 4.61 11.02 17.10
C LEU A 23 4.78 9.78 16.21
N LEU A 24 5.19 8.65 16.78
CA LEU A 24 5.35 7.39 16.05
C LEU A 24 4.01 6.87 15.52
N THR A 25 2.95 6.92 16.33
CA THR A 25 1.61 6.51 15.89
C THR A 25 1.06 7.43 14.80
N ALA A 26 1.32 8.74 14.90
CA ALA A 26 0.91 9.69 13.88
C ALA A 26 1.65 9.44 12.58
N TRP A 27 2.97 9.17 12.65
CA TRP A 27 3.76 8.82 11.47
C TRP A 27 3.25 7.55 10.80
N TYR A 28 3.02 6.49 11.57
CA TYR A 28 2.50 5.22 11.06
C TYR A 28 1.12 5.38 10.39
N ALA A 29 0.21 6.15 11.00
CA ALA A 29 -1.11 6.43 10.45
C ALA A 29 -1.07 7.33 9.21
N ALA A 30 -0.03 8.17 9.07
CA ALA A 30 0.14 9.07 7.95
C ALA A 30 0.69 8.37 6.71
N THR A 31 1.51 7.33 6.90
CA THR A 31 2.16 6.59 5.82
C THR A 31 1.09 6.03 4.88
N PRO A 32 1.13 6.40 3.59
CA PRO A 32 0.17 5.87 2.63
C PRO A 32 0.42 4.39 2.41
N SER A 33 -0.64 3.60 2.36
CA SER A 33 -0.57 2.17 2.09
C SER A 33 -1.49 1.80 0.93
N VAL A 34 -1.11 0.75 0.20
CA VAL A 34 -1.91 0.20 -0.90
C VAL A 34 -2.08 -1.28 -0.64
N VAL A 35 -3.30 -1.77 -0.77
CA VAL A 35 -3.63 -3.18 -0.59
C VAL A 35 -4.35 -3.67 -1.85
N ILE A 36 -3.81 -4.71 -2.46
CA ILE A 36 -4.42 -5.40 -3.60
C ILE A 36 -5.10 -6.66 -3.08
N HIS A 37 -6.42 -6.73 -3.23
CA HIS A 37 -7.23 -7.87 -2.82
C HIS A 37 -7.55 -8.77 -4.01
N TYR A 38 -7.30 -10.06 -3.87
CA TYR A 38 -7.64 -11.06 -4.88
C TYR A 38 -8.80 -11.95 -4.41
N PRO A 39 -9.90 -12.07 -5.19
CA PRO A 39 -11.09 -12.76 -4.74
C PRO A 39 -10.83 -14.25 -4.49
N LYS A 40 -11.55 -14.81 -3.54
CA LYS A 40 -11.48 -16.23 -3.18
C LYS A 40 -12.05 -17.12 -4.28
N GLU A 41 -12.94 -16.56 -5.10
CA GLU A 41 -13.59 -17.23 -6.22
C GLU A 41 -12.65 -17.45 -7.41
N ALA A 42 -11.47 -16.81 -7.41
CA ALA A 42 -10.48 -17.01 -8.45
C ALA A 42 -9.86 -18.42 -8.37
N THR A 43 -9.33 -18.90 -9.50
CA THR A 43 -8.74 -20.24 -9.59
C THR A 43 -7.23 -20.24 -9.68
N ASP A 44 -6.64 -19.18 -10.24
CA ASP A 44 -5.23 -19.14 -10.59
C ASP A 44 -4.41 -18.43 -9.51
N GLU A 45 -3.24 -18.97 -9.17
CA GLU A 45 -2.22 -18.29 -8.38
C GLU A 45 -1.58 -17.15 -9.20
N LEU A 46 -1.42 -16.00 -8.56
CA LEU A 46 -0.79 -14.83 -9.17
C LEU A 46 0.66 -14.71 -8.71
N ARG A 47 1.54 -14.37 -9.65
CA ARG A 47 2.89 -13.86 -9.37
C ARG A 47 2.81 -12.35 -9.32
N LEU A 48 3.39 -11.77 -8.29
CA LEU A 48 3.35 -10.34 -8.03
C LEU A 48 4.77 -9.77 -8.02
N VAL A 49 4.91 -8.53 -8.49
CA VAL A 49 6.10 -7.72 -8.30
C VAL A 49 5.64 -6.32 -7.93
N TRP A 50 6.11 -5.85 -6.78
CA TRP A 50 6.02 -4.45 -6.40
C TRP A 50 7.33 -3.77 -6.73
N ASP A 51 7.26 -2.56 -7.27
CA ASP A 51 8.39 -1.67 -7.47
C ASP A 51 8.03 -0.28 -6.96
N THR A 52 8.45 0.00 -5.71
CA THR A 52 8.21 1.27 -5.05
C THR A 52 9.54 1.99 -4.87
N GLN A 53 9.80 2.99 -5.71
CA GLN A 53 11.06 3.73 -5.74
C GLN A 53 12.30 2.81 -5.67
N HIS A 54 12.36 1.81 -6.56
CA HIS A 54 13.43 0.81 -6.66
C HIS A 54 13.48 -0.24 -5.54
N GLN A 55 12.54 -0.23 -4.60
CA GLN A 55 12.35 -1.34 -3.67
C GLN A 55 11.51 -2.44 -4.34
N ILE A 56 12.21 -3.32 -5.04
CA ILE A 56 11.58 -4.40 -5.79
C ILE A 56 11.44 -5.64 -4.92
N HIS A 57 10.20 -6.09 -4.71
CA HIS A 57 9.93 -7.37 -4.07
C HIS A 57 8.96 -8.22 -4.88
N ARG A 58 9.17 -9.54 -4.83
CA ARG A 58 8.43 -10.52 -5.61
C ARG A 58 7.71 -11.45 -4.68
N GLU A 59 6.43 -11.63 -4.94
CA GLU A 59 5.55 -12.44 -4.11
C GLU A 59 4.68 -13.34 -4.97
N ARG A 60 3.96 -14.24 -4.31
CA ARG A 60 2.84 -14.96 -4.92
C ARG A 60 1.62 -14.75 -4.06
N MET A 61 0.46 -14.74 -4.70
CA MET A 61 -0.81 -14.49 -4.05
C MET A 61 -1.83 -15.51 -4.54
N LEU A 62 -2.37 -16.28 -3.60
CA LEU A 62 -3.42 -17.26 -3.82
C LEU A 62 -4.80 -16.58 -3.83
N PRO A 63 -5.82 -17.21 -4.43
CA PRO A 63 -7.20 -16.75 -4.33
C PRO A 63 -7.64 -16.50 -2.88
N GLY A 64 -8.18 -15.31 -2.61
CA GLY A 64 -8.62 -14.88 -1.28
C GLY A 64 -7.54 -14.20 -0.43
N GLU A 65 -6.30 -14.13 -0.92
CA GLU A 65 -5.22 -13.39 -0.27
C GLU A 65 -5.17 -11.93 -0.74
N ALA A 66 -4.37 -11.14 -0.03
CA ALA A 66 -4.06 -9.77 -0.38
C ALA A 66 -2.55 -9.54 -0.26
N SER A 67 -2.02 -8.64 -1.09
CA SER A 67 -0.65 -8.15 -0.99
C SER A 67 -0.67 -6.64 -0.81
N SER A 68 0.32 -6.09 -0.13
CA SER A 68 0.33 -4.68 0.23
C SER A 68 1.73 -4.11 0.21
N ASP A 69 1.84 -2.84 -0.17
CA ASP A 69 3.06 -2.07 -0.06
C ASP A 69 2.77 -0.66 0.51
N VAL A 70 3.81 -0.01 1.01
CA VAL A 70 3.74 1.32 1.64
C VAL A 70 4.45 2.34 0.78
N GLY A 71 3.78 3.46 0.54
CA GLY A 71 4.38 4.60 -0.16
C GLY A 71 5.13 5.52 0.79
N HIS A 72 5.75 6.55 0.23
CA HIS A 72 6.45 7.55 1.03
C HIS A 72 5.46 8.60 1.57
N LEU A 73 5.64 9.00 2.83
CA LEU A 73 4.84 10.08 3.44
C LEU A 73 5.09 11.41 2.72
N PHE A 74 6.34 11.67 2.33
CA PHE A 74 6.77 12.84 1.58
C PHE A 74 7.50 12.38 0.31
N PRO A 75 6.77 11.98 -0.74
CA PRO A 75 7.38 11.57 -2.00
C PRO A 75 8.05 12.78 -2.66
N ASP A 76 9.19 12.54 -3.31
CA ASP A 76 9.82 13.48 -4.23
C ASP A 76 9.10 13.47 -5.59
N GLU A 77 9.56 14.31 -6.53
CA GLU A 77 8.95 14.44 -7.86
C GLU A 77 9.12 13.17 -8.72
N ASP A 78 10.13 12.36 -8.43
CA ASP A 78 10.48 11.14 -9.15
C ASP A 78 9.87 9.88 -8.50
N PHE A 79 9.06 10.04 -7.46
CA PHE A 79 8.44 8.92 -6.75
C PHE A 79 7.47 8.17 -7.66
N PHE A 80 7.64 6.85 -7.71
CA PHE A 80 6.71 5.94 -8.36
C PHE A 80 6.43 4.72 -7.48
N MET A 81 5.23 4.18 -7.63
CA MET A 81 4.83 2.90 -7.05
C MET A 81 4.10 2.12 -8.13
N VAL A 82 4.72 1.04 -8.58
CA VAL A 82 4.20 0.21 -9.67
C VAL A 82 3.95 -1.20 -9.16
N PHE A 83 2.78 -1.72 -9.49
CA PHE A 83 2.39 -3.09 -9.17
C PHE A 83 2.23 -3.89 -10.46
N PHE A 84 3.01 -4.95 -10.58
CA PHE A 84 2.91 -5.93 -11.64
C PHE A 84 2.30 -7.21 -11.11
N TRP A 85 1.34 -7.79 -11.83
CA TRP A 85 0.76 -9.08 -11.44
C TRP A 85 0.27 -9.88 -12.63
N GLY A 86 0.27 -11.20 -12.51
CA GLY A 86 -0.31 -12.05 -13.54
C GLY A 86 -0.28 -13.51 -13.14
N PRO A 87 -0.98 -14.38 -13.89
CA PRO A 87 -0.96 -15.82 -13.63
C PRO A 87 0.47 -16.37 -13.78
N ILE A 88 0.73 -17.54 -13.17
CA ILE A 88 2.01 -18.24 -13.33
C ILE A 88 2.36 -18.46 -14.81
N LYS A 89 1.35 -18.84 -15.61
CA LYS A 89 1.46 -19.03 -17.05
C LYS A 89 0.62 -17.97 -17.76
N GLY A 90 1.24 -16.86 -18.12
CA GLY A 90 0.57 -15.80 -18.89
C GLY A 90 1.29 -14.46 -18.79
N HIS A 91 0.66 -13.44 -19.37
CA HIS A 91 1.15 -12.07 -19.36
C HIS A 91 0.98 -11.42 -18.00
N MET A 92 1.97 -10.61 -17.62
CA MET A 92 1.85 -9.71 -16.48
C MET A 92 1.00 -8.51 -16.90
N ARG A 93 0.23 -7.98 -15.96
CA ARG A 93 -0.41 -6.67 -16.00
C ARG A 93 0.38 -5.72 -15.13
N CYS A 94 0.15 -4.43 -15.33
CA CYS A 94 0.85 -3.38 -14.63
C CYS A 94 -0.09 -2.22 -14.32
N ILE A 95 0.00 -1.69 -13.09
CA ILE A 95 -0.63 -0.43 -12.68
C ILE A 95 0.41 0.45 -11.99
N ASP A 96 0.45 1.70 -12.42
CA ASP A 96 1.10 2.79 -11.68
C ASP A 96 0.07 3.36 -10.71
N ILE A 97 0.42 3.37 -9.42
CA ILE A 97 -0.45 3.75 -8.32
C ILE A 97 0.12 5.02 -7.72
N THR A 98 -0.71 6.06 -7.62
CA THR A 98 -0.36 7.26 -6.84
C THR A 98 -0.91 7.13 -5.41
N PRO A 99 -0.10 6.81 -4.38
CA PRO A 99 -0.60 6.59 -3.02
C PRO A 99 -1.14 7.89 -2.41
N LYS A 100 -2.03 7.79 -1.42
CA LYS A 100 -2.64 8.96 -0.76
C LYS A 100 -2.26 8.98 0.71
N ARG A 101 -1.66 10.09 1.17
CA ARG A 101 -1.31 10.30 2.59
C ARG A 101 -2.53 10.12 3.48
N TRP A 102 -2.32 9.57 4.68
CA TRP A 102 -3.38 9.33 5.67
C TRP A 102 -4.50 8.40 5.17
N ALA A 103 -4.21 7.56 4.17
CA ALA A 103 -5.19 6.66 3.59
C ALA A 103 -4.55 5.34 3.17
N THR A 104 -5.35 4.29 3.30
CA THR A 104 -5.14 3.00 2.64
C THR A 104 -5.93 3.00 1.34
N LEU A 105 -5.31 2.61 0.23
CA LEU A 105 -5.99 2.39 -1.03
C LEU A 105 -6.27 0.90 -1.19
N ASP A 106 -7.53 0.50 -1.00
CA ASP A 106 -8.01 -0.85 -1.27
C ASP A 106 -8.39 -1.00 -2.74
N ILE A 107 -7.62 -1.80 -3.47
CA ILE A 107 -7.83 -2.10 -4.88
C ILE A 107 -8.24 -3.57 -4.97
N TYR A 108 -9.37 -3.82 -5.62
CA TYR A 108 -9.92 -5.17 -5.76
C TYR A 108 -9.66 -5.68 -7.17
N LEU A 109 -9.21 -6.93 -7.27
CA LEU A 109 -9.14 -7.64 -8.53
C LEU A 109 -10.42 -8.44 -8.78
N THR A 110 -10.70 -8.71 -10.05
CA THR A 110 -11.69 -9.69 -10.51
C THR A 110 -11.08 -11.08 -10.49
N GLU A 111 -11.91 -12.12 -10.63
CA GLU A 111 -11.46 -13.52 -10.77
C GLU A 111 -10.46 -13.71 -11.93
N SER A 112 -10.60 -12.92 -12.99
CA SER A 112 -9.68 -12.91 -14.15
C SER A 112 -8.36 -12.15 -13.91
N GLY A 113 -8.17 -11.59 -12.71
CA GLY A 113 -7.02 -10.76 -12.36
C GLY A 113 -7.01 -9.38 -13.03
N ARG A 114 -8.16 -8.80 -13.37
CA ARG A 114 -8.29 -7.39 -13.78
C ARG A 114 -8.68 -6.52 -12.60
N VAL A 115 -8.43 -5.22 -12.64
CA VAL A 115 -8.98 -4.32 -11.60
C VAL A 115 -10.51 -4.30 -11.68
N ASP A 116 -11.17 -4.58 -10.56
CA ASP A 116 -12.63 -4.57 -10.41
C ASP A 116 -13.10 -3.14 -10.14
N ILE A 117 -13.60 -2.48 -11.19
CA ILE A 117 -14.12 -1.11 -11.12
C ILE A 117 -15.43 -0.98 -10.33
N ASN A 118 -16.12 -2.10 -10.05
CA ASN A 118 -17.36 -2.09 -9.28
C ASN A 118 -17.08 -2.19 -7.78
N LYS A 119 -15.96 -2.83 -7.38
CA LYS A 119 -15.53 -2.94 -5.98
C LYS A 119 -14.52 -1.88 -5.58
N THR A 120 -13.69 -1.43 -6.51
CA THR A 120 -12.69 -0.36 -6.25
C THR A 120 -13.37 1.00 -6.33
N SER A 121 -13.20 1.84 -5.30
CA SER A 121 -13.82 3.17 -5.26
C SER A 121 -13.38 4.04 -6.45
N PRO A 122 -14.27 4.83 -7.08
CA PRO A 122 -13.92 5.73 -8.18
C PRO A 122 -12.76 6.69 -7.85
N ALA A 123 -12.72 7.21 -6.61
CA ALA A 123 -11.64 8.09 -6.16
C ALA A 123 -10.28 7.39 -6.05
N ILE A 124 -10.27 6.06 -5.93
CA ILE A 124 -9.05 5.24 -6.00
C ILE A 124 -8.69 5.01 -7.46
N ILE A 125 -9.66 4.67 -8.32
CA ILE A 125 -9.44 4.43 -9.76
C ILE A 125 -8.79 5.65 -10.43
N GLU A 126 -9.19 6.88 -10.08
CA GLU A 126 -8.57 8.12 -10.59
C GLU A 126 -7.06 8.24 -10.27
N ARG A 127 -6.57 7.48 -9.30
CA ARG A 127 -5.15 7.44 -8.88
C ARG A 127 -4.39 6.28 -9.49
N LEU A 128 -5.07 5.45 -10.28
CA LEU A 128 -4.48 4.32 -10.99
C LEU A 128 -4.26 4.73 -12.44
N LYS A 129 -3.04 4.53 -12.92
CA LYS A 129 -2.67 4.73 -14.32
C LYS A 129 -2.19 3.42 -14.90
N LYS A 130 -2.47 3.20 -16.18
CA LYS A 130 -1.82 2.12 -16.93
C LYS A 130 -0.33 2.42 -17.05
N CYS A 131 0.49 1.39 -17.03
CA CYS A 131 1.90 1.53 -17.33
C CYS A 131 2.12 1.74 -18.84
N GLU A 132 3.18 2.46 -19.20
CA GLU A 132 3.49 2.72 -20.60
C GLU A 132 3.92 1.42 -21.32
N GLY A 133 3.40 1.18 -22.52
CA GLY A 133 3.70 -0.02 -23.30
C GLY A 133 3.04 -1.32 -22.84
N GLU A 134 2.31 -1.31 -21.72
CA GLU A 134 1.64 -2.48 -21.15
C GLU A 134 0.14 -2.55 -21.50
N PRO A 135 -0.47 -3.76 -21.48
CA PRO A 135 -1.91 -3.93 -21.67
C PRO A 135 -2.73 -3.13 -20.66
N ASP A 136 -3.93 -2.70 -21.05
CA ASP A 136 -4.84 -1.97 -20.16
C ASP A 136 -5.20 -2.84 -18.93
N PRO A 137 -4.89 -2.41 -17.70
CA PRO A 137 -5.19 -3.19 -16.51
C PRO A 137 -6.70 -3.30 -16.20
N PHE A 138 -7.52 -2.47 -16.85
CA PHE A 138 -8.98 -2.46 -16.74
C PHE A 138 -9.68 -3.20 -17.89
N ARG A 139 -9.03 -3.34 -19.05
CA ARG A 139 -9.64 -3.86 -20.29
C ARG A 139 -8.77 -4.93 -20.98
N HIS A 140 -9.24 -5.45 -22.12
CA HIS A 140 -8.49 -6.39 -22.97
C HIS A 140 -7.71 -5.63 -24.04
#